data_AF-A0A7G6KFB7-F1
#
_entry.id   AF-A0A7G6KFB7-F1
#
_cell.length_a   1.000
_cell.length_b   1.000
_cell.length_c   1.000
_cell.angle_alpha   90.00
_cell.angle_beta   90.00
_cell.angle_gamma   90.00
#
_symmetry.space_group_name_H-M   'P 1'
#
loop_
_entity.id
_entity.type
_entity.pdbx_description
1 polymer ?
#
loop_
_entity_poly.entity_id
_entity_poly.type
_entity_poly.pdbx_seq_one_letter_code
_entity_poly.pdbx_strand_id
1 'polypeptide(L)'
;MAKTKQEWLYQLRRCSSVNTLEKIIHKNRDSLSNSERESFNSAADHRLAELITGKLYDRIPKEMRCTGNSGHYHLFFFKAAI
;
A
#
# COMPACT_ATOMS: atom_id res chain seq x y z
N MET A 1 4.17 -18.93 -7.55
CA MET A 1 4.41 -18.50 -6.15
C MET A 1 3.82 -17.10 -6.02
N ALA A 2 2.88 -16.89 -5.10
CA ALA A 2 2.32 -15.55 -4.88
C ALA A 2 3.35 -14.68 -4.17
N LYS A 3 3.56 -13.46 -4.65
CA LYS A 3 4.59 -12.58 -4.11
C LYS A 3 4.15 -11.97 -2.77
N THR A 4 5.06 -11.96 -1.78
CA THR A 4 4.75 -11.47 -0.43
C THR A 4 4.63 -9.93 -0.40
N LYS A 5 3.95 -9.41 0.64
CA LYS A 5 3.87 -7.95 0.91
C LYS A 5 5.25 -7.28 0.89
N GLN A 6 6.27 -7.89 1.52
CA GLN A 6 7.61 -7.29 1.61
C GLN A 6 8.26 -7.13 0.25
N GLU A 7 8.12 -8.13 -0.62
CA GLU A 7 8.67 -8.07 -1.97
C GLU A 7 7.99 -7.00 -2.81
N TRP A 8 6.67 -6.85 -2.69
CA TRP A 8 5.95 -5.73 -3.31
C TRP A 8 6.42 -4.38 -2.77
N LEU A 9 6.54 -4.26 -1.44
CA LEU A 9 6.99 -3.02 -0.82
C LEU A 9 8.39 -2.61 -1.29
N TYR A 10 9.30 -3.55 -1.43
CA TYR A 10 10.66 -3.27 -1.91
C TYR A 10 10.65 -2.71 -3.34
N GLN A 11 9.78 -3.22 -4.20
CA GLN A 11 9.60 -2.68 -5.56
C GLN A 11 8.98 -1.29 -5.54
N LEU A 12 7.95 -1.08 -4.71
CA LEU A 12 7.25 0.19 -4.59
C LEU A 12 8.12 1.29 -3.93
N ARG A 13 9.09 0.90 -3.08
CA ARG A 13 10.08 1.83 -2.53
C ARG A 13 11.01 2.44 -3.59
N ARG A 14 11.13 1.83 -4.78
CA ARG A 14 11.84 2.44 -5.91
C ARG A 14 11.11 3.67 -6.45
N CYS A 15 9.82 3.82 -6.16
CA CYS A 15 9.03 4.97 -6.56
C CYS A 15 9.11 6.06 -5.51
N SER A 16 9.64 7.23 -5.87
CA SER A 16 9.76 8.39 -4.98
C SER A 16 8.56 9.34 -5.04
N SER A 17 7.51 9.01 -5.80
CA SER A 17 6.38 9.91 -6.01
C SER A 17 5.05 9.16 -6.02
N VAL A 18 4.02 9.77 -5.42
CA VAL A 18 2.64 9.23 -5.38
C VAL A 18 2.10 9.02 -6.80
N ASN A 19 2.37 9.95 -7.73
CA ASN A 19 1.96 9.83 -9.14
C ASN A 19 2.48 8.54 -9.81
N THR A 20 3.71 8.12 -9.49
CA THR A 20 4.27 6.87 -10.03
C THR A 20 3.61 5.66 -9.38
N LEU A 21 3.34 5.73 -8.07
CA LEU A 21 2.64 4.69 -7.33
C LEU A 21 1.23 4.46 -7.90
N GLU A 22 0.47 5.52 -8.15
CA GLU A 22 -0.87 5.51 -8.78
C GLU A 22 -0.87 4.78 -10.13
N LYS A 23 0.09 5.11 -11.01
CA LYS A 23 0.23 4.46 -12.32
C LYS A 23 0.51 2.96 -12.21
N ILE A 24 1.35 2.56 -11.26
CA ILE A 24 1.67 1.16 -11.01
C ILE A 24 0.41 0.44 -10.52
N ILE A 25 -0.33 1.02 -9.59
CA ILE A 25 -1.56 0.41 -9.09
C ILE A 25 -2.58 0.23 -10.22
N HIS A 26 -2.76 1.24 -11.07
CA HIS A 26 -3.66 1.14 -12.22
C HIS A 26 -3.28 0.00 -13.18
N LYS A 27 -1.98 -0.13 -13.51
CA LYS A 27 -1.47 -1.25 -14.32
C LYS A 27 -1.65 -2.62 -13.64
N ASN A 28 -1.44 -2.69 -12.32
CA ASN A 28 -1.48 -3.95 -11.58
C ASN A 28 -2.90 -4.39 -11.22
N ARG A 29 -3.89 -3.48 -11.21
CA ARG A 29 -5.32 -3.81 -10.99
C ARG A 29 -5.84 -4.89 -11.94
N ASP A 30 -5.46 -4.78 -13.21
CA ASP A 30 -5.88 -5.67 -14.29
C ASP A 30 -4.94 -6.88 -14.43
N SER A 31 -3.65 -6.68 -14.14
CA SER A 31 -2.63 -7.72 -14.29
C SER A 31 -2.49 -8.68 -13.10
N LEU A 32 -2.97 -8.34 -11.89
CA LEU A 32 -2.83 -9.16 -10.69
C LEU A 32 -4.10 -9.94 -10.35
N SER A 33 -3.91 -11.21 -9.97
CA SER A 33 -4.99 -12.06 -9.45
C SER A 33 -5.44 -11.62 -8.05
N ASN A 34 -6.66 -12.00 -7.66
CA ASN A 34 -7.27 -11.56 -6.40
C ASN A 34 -6.41 -11.88 -5.16
N SER A 35 -5.74 -13.04 -5.14
CA SER A 35 -4.82 -13.43 -4.06
C SER A 35 -3.55 -12.58 -3.98
N GLU A 36 -3.02 -12.11 -5.11
CA GLU A 36 -1.83 -11.24 -5.11
C GLU A 36 -2.20 -9.79 -4.81
N ARG A 37 -3.42 -9.37 -5.18
CA ARG A 37 -3.95 -8.04 -4.90
C ARG A 37 -3.96 -7.71 -3.41
N GLU A 38 -4.25 -8.66 -2.53
CA GLU A 38 -4.21 -8.42 -1.08
C GLU A 38 -2.81 -8.05 -0.57
N SER A 39 -1.79 -8.80 -1.02
CA SER A 39 -0.40 -8.55 -0.66
C SER A 39 0.12 -7.24 -1.27
N PHE A 40 -0.25 -6.96 -2.52
CA PHE A 40 0.08 -5.73 -3.22
C PHE A 40 -0.57 -4.51 -2.55
N ASN A 41 -1.86 -4.56 -2.25
CA ASN A 41 -2.60 -3.46 -1.61
C ASN A 41 -2.00 -3.10 -0.25
N SER A 42 -1.66 -4.13 0.56
CA SER A 42 -1.01 -3.94 1.85
C SER A 42 0.36 -3.26 1.74
N ALA A 43 1.08 -3.47 0.64
CA ALA A 43 2.38 -2.86 0.37
C ALA A 43 2.25 -1.44 -0.21
N ALA A 44 1.30 -1.24 -1.12
CA ALA A 44 1.01 0.05 -1.72
C ALA A 44 0.58 1.07 -0.68
N ASP A 45 -0.25 0.66 0.28
CA ASP A 45 -0.69 1.55 1.32
C ASP A 45 0.44 1.93 2.30
N HIS A 46 1.28 0.96 2.67
CA HIS A 46 2.48 1.25 3.45
C HIS A 46 3.32 2.30 2.74
N ARG A 47 3.53 2.14 1.42
CA ARG A 47 4.29 3.11 0.64
C ARG A 47 3.60 4.46 0.56
N LEU A 48 2.28 4.49 0.43
CA LEU A 48 1.48 5.71 0.37
C LEU A 48 1.60 6.49 1.69
N ALA A 49 1.50 5.82 2.84
CA ALA A 49 1.72 6.43 4.14
C ALA A 49 3.11 7.07 4.25
N GLU A 50 4.16 6.39 3.78
CA GLU A 50 5.52 6.94 3.75
C GLU A 50 5.62 8.21 2.90
N LEU A 51 4.97 8.21 1.72
CA LEU A 51 4.99 9.33 0.80
C LEU A 51 4.20 10.54 1.32
N ILE A 52 3.01 10.32 1.89
CA ILE A 52 2.16 11.38 2.44
C ILE A 52 2.82 12.04 3.66
N THR A 53 3.41 11.23 4.53
CA THR A 53 4.09 11.72 5.75
C THR A 53 5.49 12.26 5.49
N GLY A 54 6.06 12.00 4.30
CA GLY A 54 7.44 12.34 3.95
C GLY A 54 8.48 11.61 4.81
N LYS A 55 8.10 10.52 5.50
CA LYS A 55 8.96 9.75 6.39
C LYS A 55 8.94 8.27 6.00
N LEU A 56 10.13 7.69 5.83
CA LEU A 56 10.28 6.26 5.57
C LEU A 56 10.09 5.48 6.87
N TYR A 57 9.09 4.61 6.93
CA TYR A 57 8.80 3.80 8.11
C TYR A 57 9.27 2.37 7.89
N ASP A 58 10.21 1.91 8.72
CA ASP A 58 10.59 0.49 8.76
C ASP A 58 9.40 -0.37 9.25
N ARG A 59 8.72 0.10 10.30
CA ARG A 59 7.46 -0.46 10.79
C ARG A 59 6.44 0.65 10.92
N ILE A 60 5.31 0.50 10.22
CA ILE A 60 4.14 1.34 10.43
C ILE A 60 3.75 1.25 11.92
N PRO A 61 3.74 2.37 12.67
CA PRO A 61 3.45 2.35 14.08
C PRO A 61 2.03 1.83 14.32
N LYS A 62 1.82 1.15 15.46
CA LYS A 62 0.57 0.45 15.74
C LYS A 62 -0.65 1.39 15.77
N GLU A 63 -0.43 2.68 16.06
CA GLU A 63 -1.44 3.75 15.96
C GLU A 63 -1.96 3.96 14.53
N MET A 64 -1.10 3.80 13.51
CA MET A 64 -1.46 3.84 12.10
C MET A 64 -2.05 2.50 11.64
N ARG A 65 -1.83 1.43 12.41
CA ARG A 65 -2.32 0.06 12.19
C ARG A 65 -3.37 -0.29 13.25
N CYS A 66 -4.43 0.50 13.36
CA CYS A 66 -5.46 0.22 14.34
C CYS A 66 -6.48 -0.80 13.84
N THR A 67 -6.45 -1.95 14.50
CA THR A 67 -7.53 -2.93 14.59
C THR A 67 -8.71 -2.31 15.32
N GLY A 68 -9.87 -2.23 14.66
CA GLY A 68 -11.20 -2.21 15.29
C GLY A 68 -11.56 -1.02 16.19
N ASN A 69 -12.55 -0.25 15.71
CA ASN A 69 -13.40 0.69 16.44
C ASN A 69 -12.88 2.14 16.56
N SER A 70 -13.58 3.07 15.90
CA SER A 70 -13.54 4.54 16.11
C SER A 70 -12.24 5.28 15.74
N GLY A 71 -12.34 6.28 14.85
CA GLY A 71 -11.25 7.23 14.53
C GLY A 71 -10.61 7.00 13.16
N HIS A 72 -11.33 7.42 12.12
CA HIS A 72 -11.10 7.07 10.72
C HIS A 72 -9.92 7.83 10.09
N TYR A 73 -8.71 7.27 10.20
CA TYR A 73 -7.74 7.34 9.11
C TYR A 73 -7.38 5.93 8.68
N HIS A 74 -8.36 5.32 8.03
CA HIS A 74 -8.24 4.07 7.30
C HIS A 74 -7.53 4.35 5.98
N LEU A 75 -6.21 4.51 6.00
CA LEU A 75 -5.43 4.53 4.75
C LEU A 75 -5.57 3.16 4.05
N PHE A 76 -5.53 2.07 4.82
CA PHE A 76 -5.24 0.70 4.34
C PHE A 76 -6.36 -0.15 3.70
N PHE A 77 -7.39 0.43 3.08
CA PHE A 77 -8.01 -0.26 1.94
C PHE A 77 -8.02 0.75 0.84
N PHE A 78 -7.65 0.30 -0.34
CA PHE A 78 -8.06 0.79 -1.64
C PHE A 78 -9.60 0.98 -1.72
N LYS A 79 -10.19 1.86 -0.90
CA LYS A 79 -11.61 2.15 -0.73
C LYS A 79 -11.75 3.59 -1.22
N ALA A 80 -12.40 3.91 -2.33
CA ALA A 80 -13.52 3.19 -2.94
C ALA A 80 -13.68 3.46 -4.46
N ALA A 81 -12.62 3.85 -5.18
CA ALA A 81 -12.70 4.18 -6.61
C ALA A 81 -11.40 3.74 -7.34
N ILE A 82 -11.36 3.16 -8.53
CA ILE A 82 -12.30 3.21 -9.66
C ILE A 82 -13.76 3.13 -9.26
#